data_AF-A0AA45U5N5-F1
#
_entry.id   AF-A0AA45U5N5-F1
#
_cell.length_a   1.000
_cell.length_b   1.000
_cell.length_c   1.000
_cell.angle_alpha   90.00
_cell.angle_beta   90.00
_cell.angle_gamma   90.00
#
_symmetry.space_group_name_H-M   'P 1'
#
loop_
_entity.id
_entity.type
_entity.pdbx_description
1 polymer ?
#
loop_
_entity_poly.entity_id
_entity_poly.type
_entity_poly.pdbx_seq_one_letter_code
_entity_poly.pdbx_strand_id
1 'polypeptide(L)'
;MMLAVIPLVGCGAEVDGLAEQGQIVTTEDGTEMVIKHRSEPDMAQSGDVSSMGASCWVVLEYCKDPKTGRPNCAQTHCTMDEAVTACKALIKKHC
;
A
#
# COMPACT_ATOMS: atom_id res chain seq x y z
N MET A 1 -40.15 5.43 15.79
CA MET A 1 -39.18 5.02 14.76
C MET A 1 -37.80 5.50 15.21
N MET A 2 -36.93 4.60 15.67
CA MET A 2 -35.56 4.95 16.08
C MET A 2 -34.63 4.80 14.87
N LEU A 3 -33.95 5.87 14.50
CA LEU A 3 -32.94 5.88 13.43
C LEU A 3 -31.64 5.35 14.04
N ALA A 4 -31.28 4.12 13.67
CA ALA A 4 -30.01 3.51 14.05
C ALA A 4 -28.86 4.24 13.34
N VAL A 5 -27.97 4.83 14.14
CA VAL A 5 -26.68 5.35 13.69
C VAL A 5 -25.80 4.15 13.35
N ILE A 6 -25.53 3.95 12.06
CA ILE A 6 -24.61 2.92 11.58
C ILE A 6 -23.19 3.44 11.84
N PRO A 7 -22.36 2.78 12.66
CA PRO A 7 -20.95 3.12 12.74
C PRO A 7 -20.30 2.72 11.42
N LEU A 8 -19.87 3.73 10.64
CA LEU A 8 -18.99 3.54 9.50
C LEU A 8 -17.63 3.06 10.00
N VAL A 9 -17.50 1.76 10.23
CA VAL A 9 -16.19 1.11 10.15
C VAL A 9 -15.79 1.17 8.68
N GLY A 10 -14.85 2.09 8.39
CA GLY A 10 -14.39 2.37 7.04
C GLY A 10 -13.74 1.14 6.41
N CYS A 11 -14.53 0.40 5.63
CA CYS A 11 -14.05 -0.57 4.67
C CYS A 11 -14.36 0.01 3.29
N GLY A 12 -13.34 0.55 2.63
CA GLY A 12 -13.31 0.85 1.20
C GLY A 12 -14.30 1.93 0.73
N ALA A 13 -13.89 3.20 0.79
CA ALA A 13 -14.41 4.17 -0.16
C ALA A 13 -13.89 3.80 -1.55
N GLU A 14 -14.71 3.03 -2.28
CA GLU A 14 -14.61 2.83 -3.72
C GLU A 14 -14.80 4.19 -4.40
N VAL A 15 -13.69 4.82 -4.77
CA VAL A 15 -13.66 5.88 -5.78
C VAL A 15 -13.21 5.26 -7.09
N ASP A 16 -14.19 5.05 -7.95
CA ASP A 16 -14.11 4.65 -9.35
C ASP A 16 -13.03 5.49 -10.07
N GLY A 17 -11.92 4.85 -10.45
CA GLY A 17 -10.73 5.49 -11.04
C GLY A 17 -9.37 4.92 -10.59
N LEU A 18 -9.33 3.88 -9.75
CA LEU A 18 -8.13 3.45 -9.02
C LEU A 18 -7.20 2.43 -9.71
N ALA A 19 -7.45 2.04 -10.96
CA ALA A 19 -6.62 1.02 -11.62
C ALA A 19 -5.17 1.49 -11.88
N GLU A 20 -4.91 2.80 -11.93
CA GLU A 20 -3.56 3.36 -12.15
C GLU A 20 -2.91 3.96 -10.89
N GLN A 21 -3.60 4.07 -9.75
CA GLN A 21 -3.13 4.86 -8.60
C GLN A 21 -2.77 4.07 -7.33
N GLY A 22 -3.03 2.75 -7.29
CA GLY A 22 -2.77 1.93 -6.10
C GLY A 22 -3.74 2.20 -4.96
N GLN A 23 -3.83 1.24 -4.05
CA GLN A 23 -4.71 1.30 -2.89
C GLN A 23 -4.07 2.12 -1.77
N ILE A 24 -4.77 3.14 -1.31
CA ILE A 24 -4.40 3.88 -0.11
C ILE A 24 -4.74 3.02 1.11
N VAL A 25 -3.77 2.86 2.00
CA VAL A 25 -3.91 2.16 3.28
C VAL A 25 -3.58 3.12 4.40
N THR A 26 -4.48 3.20 5.38
CA THR A 26 -4.24 3.88 6.65
C THR A 26 -3.93 2.83 7.70
N THR A 27 -2.74 2.89 8.30
CA THR A 27 -2.37 1.98 9.40
C THR A 27 -3.05 2.37 10.70
N GLU A 28 -3.07 1.46 11.68
CA GLU A 28 -3.54 1.74 13.04
C GLU A 28 -2.84 2.94 13.68
N ASP A 29 -1.56 3.15 13.35
CA ASP A 29 -0.75 4.30 13.77
C ASP A 29 -1.15 5.63 13.09
N GLY A 30 -2.17 5.63 12.23
CA GLY A 30 -2.62 6.79 11.45
C GLY A 30 -1.73 7.15 10.26
N THR A 31 -0.76 6.31 9.90
CA THR A 31 0.11 6.56 8.74
C THR A 31 -0.60 6.14 7.46
N GLU A 32 -0.65 7.03 6.47
CA GLU A 32 -1.20 6.74 5.15
C GLU A 32 -0.07 6.36 4.18
N MET A 33 -0.25 5.27 3.44
CA MET A 33 0.66 4.82 2.37
C MET A 33 -0.12 4.31 1.18
N VAL A 34 0.53 4.19 0.02
CA VAL A 34 -0.08 3.64 -1.19
C VAL A 34 0.57 2.32 -1.55
N ILE A 35 -0.23 1.29 -1.78
CA ILE A 35 0.19 -0.01 -2.26
C ILE A 35 -0.35 -0.24 -3.67
N LYS A 36 0.54 -0.32 -4.66
CA LYS A 36 0.19 -0.60 -6.05
C LYS A 36 0.33 -2.09 -6.32
N HIS A 37 -0.67 -2.71 -6.95
CA HIS A 37 -0.56 -4.06 -7.47
C HIS A 37 0.13 -4.03 -8.84
N ARG A 38 1.23 -4.76 -9.02
CA ARG A 38 1.84 -5.01 -10.33
C ARG A 38 1.83 -6.51 -10.64
N SER A 39 1.37 -6.85 -11.83
CA SER A 39 1.30 -8.25 -12.32
C SER A 39 2.67 -8.84 -12.62
N GLU A 40 3.66 -8.00 -12.94
CA GLU A 40 5.05 -8.41 -13.09
C GLU A 40 5.90 -7.66 -12.07
N PRO A 41 6.95 -8.29 -11.49
CA PRO A 41 7.94 -7.56 -10.76
C PRO A 41 8.65 -6.69 -11.79
N ASP A 42 8.30 -5.40 -11.82
CA ASP A 42 9.18 -4.45 -12.46
C ASP A 42 10.54 -4.65 -11.80
N MET A 43 11.59 -4.85 -12.60
CA MET A 43 12.96 -4.67 -12.13
C MET A 43 13.11 -3.18 -11.84
N ALA A 44 12.39 -2.68 -10.84
CA ALA A 44 12.38 -1.29 -10.43
C ALA A 44 13.83 -0.96 -10.11
N GLN A 45 14.44 -0.18 -11.00
CA GLN A 45 15.80 0.30 -10.86
C GLN A 45 15.95 0.89 -9.46
N SER A 46 16.75 0.23 -8.62
CA SER A 46 17.18 0.71 -7.30
C SER A 46 16.11 0.93 -6.23
N GLY A 47 15.07 0.09 -6.15
CA GLY A 47 14.20 0.04 -4.96
C GLY A 47 14.65 -1.03 -3.97
N ASP A 48 14.67 -0.72 -2.66
CA ASP A 48 14.83 -1.74 -1.63
C ASP A 48 13.65 -2.71 -1.66
N VAL A 49 13.98 -4.00 -1.73
CA VAL A 49 13.01 -5.08 -1.86
C VAL A 49 12.87 -5.80 -0.53
N SER A 50 11.63 -6.07 -0.13
CA SER A 50 11.31 -7.01 0.94
C SER A 50 10.56 -8.21 0.36
N SER A 51 11.09 -9.41 0.56
CA SER A 51 10.46 -10.67 0.17
C SER A 51 9.79 -11.31 1.39
N MET A 52 8.45 -11.36 1.40
CA MET A 52 7.67 -12.05 2.46
C MET A 52 7.02 -13.31 1.89
N GLY A 53 7.78 -14.41 1.80
CA GLY A 53 7.31 -15.69 1.25
C GLY A 53 7.90 -16.01 -0.13
N ALA A 54 7.66 -17.22 -0.65
CA ALA A 54 8.32 -17.74 -1.85
C ALA A 54 7.94 -17.00 -3.16
N SER A 55 6.92 -16.15 -3.14
CA SER A 55 6.43 -15.43 -4.33
C SER A 55 6.10 -13.96 -4.11
N CYS A 56 5.99 -13.47 -2.87
CA CYS A 56 5.59 -12.08 -2.60
C CYS A 56 6.80 -11.14 -2.66
N TRP A 57 6.72 -10.17 -3.55
CA TRP A 57 7.73 -9.14 -3.77
C TRP A 57 7.14 -7.77 -3.51
N VAL A 58 7.79 -6.96 -2.68
CA VAL A 58 7.39 -5.58 -2.41
C VAL A 58 8.59 -4.67 -2.60
N VAL A 59 8.39 -3.59 -3.35
CA VAL A 59 9.39 -2.58 -3.65
C VAL A 59 8.90 -1.24 -3.12
N LEU A 60 9.76 -0.54 -2.37
CA LEU A 60 9.52 0.86 -2.02
C LEU A 60 9.86 1.74 -3.24
N GLU A 61 8.86 2.40 -3.81
CA GLU A 61 9.05 3.28 -4.96
C GLU A 61 9.42 4.70 -4.52
N TYR A 62 8.72 5.21 -3.49
CA TYR A 62 8.91 6.56 -2.97
C TYR A 62 8.70 6.59 -1.47
N CYS A 63 9.60 7.25 -0.73
CA CYS A 63 9.35 7.66 0.65
C CYS A 63 8.32 8.79 0.73
N LYS A 64 8.33 9.65 -0.28
CA LYS A 64 7.39 10.76 -0.44
C LYS A 64 7.15 10.99 -1.92
N ASP A 65 6.05 10.44 -2.42
CA ASP A 65 5.65 10.61 -3.80
C ASP A 65 5.37 12.10 -4.10
N PRO A 66 5.87 12.67 -5.20
CA PRO A 66 5.73 14.09 -5.50
C PRO A 66 4.28 14.51 -5.84
N LYS A 67 3.40 13.56 -6.19
CA LYS A 67 2.00 13.83 -6.52
C LYS A 67 1.11 13.73 -5.29
N THR A 68 1.28 12.68 -4.48
CA THR A 68 0.39 12.41 -3.34
C THR A 68 0.98 12.85 -1.99
N GLY A 69 2.29 13.08 -1.91
CA GLY A 69 3.01 13.38 -0.68
C GLY A 69 3.14 12.18 0.28
N ARG A 70 2.74 10.97 -0.15
CA ARG A 70 2.68 9.75 0.67
C ARG A 70 3.81 8.78 0.28
N PRO A 71 4.22 7.89 1.19
CA PRO A 71 5.06 6.76 0.83
C PRO A 71 4.30 5.77 -0.05
N ASN A 72 4.97 5.26 -1.08
CA ASN A 72 4.38 4.39 -2.09
C ASN A 72 5.22 3.12 -2.27
N CYS A 73 4.57 1.96 -2.24
CA CYS A 73 5.18 0.67 -2.56
C CYS A 73 4.44 -0.02 -3.70
N ALA A 74 5.17 -0.78 -4.52
CA ALA A 74 4.62 -1.72 -5.48
C ALA A 74 4.73 -3.14 -4.94
N GLN A 75 3.69 -3.96 -5.12
CA GLN A 75 3.70 -5.36 -4.71
C GLN A 75 3.34 -6.28 -5.88
N THR A 76 3.90 -7.49 -5.86
CA THR A 76 3.65 -8.57 -6.81
C THR A 76 3.44 -9.87 -6.03
N HIS A 77 2.33 -10.55 -6.31
CA HIS A 77 1.94 -11.83 -5.69
C HIS A 77 1.88 -11.83 -4.15
N CYS A 78 1.66 -10.68 -3.52
CA CYS A 78 1.41 -10.58 -2.09
C CYS A 78 -0.09 -10.51 -1.81
N THR A 79 -0.50 -11.01 -0.64
CA THR A 79 -1.74 -10.53 -0.02
C THR A 79 -1.57 -9.08 0.42
N MET A 80 -2.68 -8.39 0.66
CA MET A 80 -2.63 -6.98 1.06
C MET A 80 -1.93 -6.79 2.41
N ASP A 81 -2.17 -7.67 3.40
CA ASP A 81 -1.52 -7.65 4.71
C ASP A 81 0.01 -7.86 4.61
N GLU A 82 0.45 -8.79 3.76
CA GLU A 82 1.88 -9.00 3.49
C GLU A 82 2.50 -7.76 2.84
N ALA A 83 1.81 -7.18 1.85
CA ALA A 83 2.27 -5.98 1.16
C ALA A 83 2.40 -4.77 2.11
N VAL A 84 1.41 -4.57 2.97
CA VAL A 84 1.40 -3.53 4.00
C VAL A 84 2.54 -3.74 5.00
N THR A 85 2.72 -4.96 5.49
CA THR A 85 3.78 -5.27 6.47
C THR A 85 5.16 -5.04 5.89
N ALA A 86 5.41 -5.54 4.67
CA ALA A 86 6.66 -5.35 3.95
C ALA A 86 6.91 -3.87 3.62
N CYS A 87 5.90 -3.15 3.14
CA CYS A 87 6.01 -1.72 2.82
C CYS A 87 6.33 -0.90 4.07
N LYS A 88 5.65 -1.13 5.20
CA LYS A 88 5.98 -0.48 6.49
C LYS A 88 7.44 -0.74 6.89
N ALA A 89 7.92 -1.97 6.73
CA ALA A 89 9.29 -2.33 7.06
C ALA A 89 10.31 -1.60 6.17
N LEU A 90 10.03 -1.51 4.85
CA LEU A 90 10.86 -0.78 3.90
C LEU A 90 10.88 0.72 4.21
N ILE A 91 9.71 1.34 4.44
CA ILE A 91 9.62 2.76 4.80
C ILE A 91 10.45 3.04 6.05
N LYS A 92 10.27 2.23 7.11
CA LYS A 92 11.01 2.40 8.37
C LYS A 92 12.53 2.30 8.21
N LYS A 93 12.99 1.48 7.27
CA LYS A 93 14.41 1.24 7.04
C LYS A 93 15.05 2.32 6.16
N HIS A 94 14.29 2.96 5.28
CA HIS A 94 14.83 3.75 4.17
C HIS A 94 14.41 5.24 4.12
N CYS A 95 13.42 5.71 4.89
CA CYS A 95 12.80 7.04 4.71
C CYS A 95 13.10 8.15 5.75
#